data_AF-A0A661A4E2-F1
#
_entry.id   AF-A0A661A4E2-F1
#
_cell.length_a   1.000
_cell.length_b   1.000
_cell.length_c   1.000
_cell.angle_alpha   90.00
_cell.angle_beta   90.00
_cell.angle_gamma   90.00
#
_symmetry.space_group_name_H-M   'P 1'
#
loop_
_entity.id
_entity.type
_entity.pdbx_description
1 polymer ?
#
loop_
_entity_poly.entity_id
_entity_poly.type
_entity_poly.pdbx_seq_one_letter_code
_entity_poly.pdbx_strand_id
1 'polypeptide(L)'
;MVRVRLGRDHRLRPAGLWWNIVVRGGSAMTRILSGLLLALFVLVAFAPVASALDPYYTWSDSTQTGKRLFRASSEVFLANFVVWGFDRYIRPASEGGQKGDGFRVGTNSWWNNIKNGFEWDDNNFGTNQWGHPYHGALFFTAGRANGFDFWESAPFAFAGSFAWEFFGETHNASFNDWINTAVGGVALGEVLHRASSMVLDNEARGSERAWREVGGAVINPVRAFNRLMTGEARKQHQNPANRFPETLGINLEYGLRTEGEDRIWENPIARGYLRTDIVYGDVFDSRSHDPFSSFIFSAQINFADATPIGQFDARGILAGTDLHETETSRHILASYHHFDYVDNAAVKFGAQSIGATLQSEFTGEHGAGKLRLRTRLDGNVNLLGAVQSDHPQFTGRDYDYGPGLSVKLAAGFQYNNLPIFVVSTANHLVHTINGTESDHVISVNRLRVQVPVWRKYGVALDYVLYLRKSEYAIYEDVEQRSPEVRVSLFSGFYN
;
A
#
# COMPACT_ATOMS: atom_id res chain seq x y z
N MET A 1 -16.96 -33.55 -26.15
CA MET A 1 -16.16 -32.67 -27.03
C MET A 1 -17.12 -31.79 -27.82
N VAL A 2 -17.49 -30.62 -27.27
CA VAL A 2 -18.24 -29.57 -27.97
C VAL A 2 -17.67 -28.25 -27.47
N ARG A 3 -16.83 -27.62 -28.31
CA ARG A 3 -16.32 -26.26 -28.10
C ARG A 3 -17.44 -25.29 -28.50
N VAL A 4 -18.04 -24.61 -27.54
CA VAL A 4 -18.90 -23.46 -27.83
C VAL A 4 -17.98 -22.27 -28.08
N ARG A 5 -17.81 -21.93 -29.37
CA ARG A 5 -17.15 -20.70 -29.82
C ARG A 5 -18.17 -19.57 -29.67
N LEU A 6 -18.09 -18.80 -28.60
CA LEU A 6 -18.83 -17.53 -28.49
C LEU A 6 -18.15 -16.50 -29.38
N GLY A 7 -18.92 -15.93 -30.31
CA GLY A 7 -18.45 -14.96 -31.29
C GLY A 7 -17.86 -13.72 -30.66
N ARG A 8 -16.75 -13.26 -31.24
CA ARG A 8 -16.23 -11.90 -31.07
C ARG A 8 -17.20 -10.96 -31.77
N ASP A 9 -18.08 -10.28 -31.04
CA ASP A 9 -18.50 -8.94 -31.44
C ASP A 9 -19.07 -8.17 -30.24
N HIS A 10 -18.59 -6.93 -30.13
CA HIS A 10 -19.06 -5.85 -29.27
C HIS A 10 -19.18 -6.15 -27.76
N ARG A 11 -18.04 -6.31 -27.07
CA ARG A 11 -18.00 -5.94 -25.64
C ARG A 11 -17.99 -4.43 -25.53
N LEU A 12 -19.09 -3.84 -25.07
CA LEU A 12 -19.10 -2.51 -24.48
C LEU A 12 -18.02 -2.48 -23.39
N ARG A 13 -16.97 -1.66 -23.57
CA ARG A 13 -15.81 -1.56 -22.66
C ARG A 13 -15.90 -0.27 -21.80
N PRO A 14 -16.70 -0.22 -20.72
CA PRO A 14 -16.84 1.00 -19.92
C PRO A 14 -15.59 1.31 -19.05
N ALA A 15 -14.83 0.30 -18.64
CA ALA A 15 -13.71 0.48 -17.69
C ALA A 15 -12.47 1.20 -18.29
N GLY A 16 -12.32 1.21 -19.61
CA GLY A 16 -11.18 1.87 -20.29
C GLY A 16 -11.48 3.27 -20.83
N LEU A 17 -12.74 3.73 -20.81
CA LEU A 17 -13.11 4.99 -21.47
C LEU A 17 -12.48 6.21 -20.77
N TRP A 18 -12.50 6.23 -19.44
CA TRP A 18 -11.95 7.33 -18.64
C TRP A 18 -10.42 7.39 -18.71
N TRP A 19 -9.73 6.25 -18.59
CA TRP A 19 -8.27 6.18 -18.72
C TRP A 19 -7.78 6.63 -20.10
N ASN A 20 -8.51 6.26 -21.16
CA ASN A 20 -8.23 6.75 -22.51
C ASN A 20 -8.54 8.25 -22.65
N ILE A 21 -9.54 8.81 -21.97
CA ILE A 21 -9.78 10.26 -22.02
C ILE A 21 -8.67 11.03 -21.30
N VAL A 22 -8.22 10.56 -20.14
CA VAL A 22 -7.18 11.26 -19.35
C VAL A 22 -5.84 11.31 -20.06
N VAL A 23 -5.47 10.26 -20.82
CA VAL A 23 -4.15 10.21 -21.47
C VAL A 23 -4.19 10.34 -22.99
N ARG A 24 -5.27 9.93 -23.65
CA ARG A 24 -5.42 9.96 -25.12
C ARG A 24 -6.52 10.92 -25.61
N GLY A 25 -7.34 11.48 -24.72
CA GLY A 25 -8.49 12.30 -25.07
C GLY A 25 -8.17 13.77 -25.26
N GLY A 26 -8.53 14.33 -26.42
CA GLY A 26 -8.65 15.78 -26.63
C GLY A 26 -7.36 16.58 -26.42
N SER A 27 -7.54 17.86 -26.05
CA SER A 27 -6.45 18.81 -25.76
C SER A 27 -5.77 18.48 -24.42
N ALA A 28 -4.56 19.00 -24.18
CA ALA A 28 -3.90 18.84 -22.87
C ALA A 28 -4.72 19.36 -21.69
N MET A 29 -5.48 20.45 -21.88
CA MET A 29 -6.43 20.93 -20.87
C MET A 29 -7.50 19.89 -20.55
N THR A 30 -8.01 19.19 -21.58
CA THR A 30 -8.98 18.09 -21.41
C THR A 30 -8.38 16.96 -20.58
N ARG A 31 -7.13 16.59 -20.83
CA ARG A 31 -6.39 15.55 -20.09
C ARG A 31 -6.20 15.93 -18.63
N ILE A 32 -5.73 17.15 -18.36
CA ILE A 32 -5.54 17.68 -17.01
C ILE A 32 -6.87 17.71 -16.24
N LEU A 33 -7.91 18.30 -16.82
CA LEU A 33 -9.23 18.39 -16.16
C LEU A 33 -9.83 17.00 -15.90
N SER A 34 -9.68 16.06 -16.81
CA SER A 34 -10.16 14.69 -16.64
C SER A 34 -9.40 13.97 -15.52
N GLY A 35 -8.09 14.19 -15.42
CA GLY A 35 -7.29 13.70 -14.30
C GLY A 35 -7.77 14.27 -12.97
N LEU A 36 -7.94 15.59 -12.88
CA LEU A 36 -8.45 16.26 -11.67
C LEU A 36 -9.85 15.78 -11.27
N LEU A 37 -10.73 15.54 -12.23
CA LEU A 37 -12.06 14.96 -11.99
C LEU A 37 -11.96 13.52 -11.48
N LEU A 38 -11.03 12.71 -12.00
CA LEU A 38 -10.81 11.37 -11.47
C LEU A 38 -10.27 11.42 -10.04
N ALA A 39 -9.32 12.30 -9.74
CA ALA A 39 -8.83 12.48 -8.37
C ALA A 39 -9.95 12.91 -7.43
N LEU A 40 -10.82 13.84 -7.85
CA LEU A 40 -12.00 14.21 -7.09
C LEU A 40 -12.94 13.02 -6.90
N PHE A 41 -13.21 12.23 -7.94
CA PHE A 41 -14.03 11.03 -7.84
C PHE A 41 -13.42 10.01 -6.88
N VAL A 42 -12.11 9.78 -6.95
CA VAL A 42 -11.39 8.89 -6.04
C VAL A 42 -11.48 9.41 -4.62
N LEU A 43 -11.22 10.71 -4.38
CA LEU A 43 -11.36 11.35 -3.07
C LEU A 43 -12.80 11.30 -2.53
N VAL A 44 -13.82 11.36 -3.40
CA VAL A 44 -15.23 11.20 -3.02
C VAL A 44 -15.59 9.74 -2.76
N ALA A 45 -15.07 8.79 -3.53
CA ALA A 45 -15.21 7.35 -3.28
C ALA A 45 -14.52 6.94 -1.98
N PHE A 46 -13.46 7.67 -1.62
CA PHE A 46 -12.79 7.64 -0.35
C PHE A 46 -13.65 8.25 0.76
N ALA A 47 -14.30 9.40 0.54
CA ALA A 47 -15.10 10.09 1.54
C ALA A 47 -16.30 9.24 2.03
N PRO A 48 -16.25 8.69 3.26
CA PRO A 48 -17.44 8.20 3.90
C PRO A 48 -18.30 9.43 4.19
N VAL A 49 -19.63 9.28 4.11
CA VAL A 49 -20.59 10.22 4.69
C VAL A 49 -20.45 10.13 6.21
N ALA A 50 -19.35 10.64 6.74
CA ALA A 50 -19.03 10.70 8.16
C ALA A 50 -17.94 11.76 8.38
N SER A 51 -18.19 12.98 7.91
CA SER A 51 -17.68 14.18 8.59
C SER A 51 -18.49 14.40 9.87
N ALA A 52 -18.59 13.38 10.72
CA ALA A 52 -19.03 13.56 12.09
C ALA A 52 -17.74 13.74 12.88
N LEU A 53 -17.56 14.95 13.44
CA LEU A 53 -16.47 15.33 14.33
C LEU A 53 -16.03 14.15 15.18
N ASP A 54 -14.87 13.56 14.86
CA ASP A 54 -14.28 12.45 15.58
C ASP A 54 -13.81 12.94 16.96
N PRO A 55 -14.53 12.60 18.05
CA PRO A 55 -14.14 13.05 19.39
C PRO A 55 -12.95 12.26 19.94
N TYR A 56 -12.56 11.14 19.31
CA TYR A 56 -11.50 10.25 19.74
C TYR A 56 -10.16 10.51 19.02
N TYR A 57 -10.18 11.29 17.94
CA TYR A 57 -9.01 11.52 17.11
C TYR A 57 -8.43 12.92 17.26
N THR A 58 -8.02 13.19 18.49
CA THR A 58 -7.26 14.38 18.86
C THR A 58 -5.83 13.97 19.22
N TRP A 59 -4.93 13.96 18.22
CA TRP A 59 -3.51 13.99 18.54
C TRP A 59 -3.24 15.31 19.28
N SER A 60 -2.54 15.31 20.42
CA SER A 60 -2.27 16.58 21.13
C SER A 60 -1.47 17.58 20.29
N ASP A 61 -0.75 17.12 19.27
CA ASP A 61 -0.12 17.97 18.25
C ASP A 61 -1.18 18.73 17.41
N SER A 62 -2.35 18.13 17.16
CA SER A 62 -3.47 18.75 16.45
C SER A 62 -4.35 19.65 17.33
N THR A 63 -4.55 19.32 18.60
CA THR A 63 -5.42 20.10 19.49
C THR A 63 -4.77 21.27 20.20
N GLN A 64 -3.44 21.30 20.35
CA GLN A 64 -2.79 22.48 20.94
C GLN A 64 -2.57 23.63 19.95
N THR A 65 -2.69 23.41 18.63
CA THR A 65 -2.28 24.45 17.66
C THR A 65 -3.12 24.67 16.40
N GLY A 66 -4.23 23.95 16.21
CA GLY A 66 -5.11 24.13 15.04
C GLY A 66 -4.48 23.65 13.73
N LYS A 67 -5.28 23.62 12.66
CA LYS A 67 -4.85 23.17 11.33
C LYS A 67 -3.90 24.18 10.72
N ARG A 68 -2.67 23.77 10.39
CA ARG A 68 -1.61 24.65 9.88
C ARG A 68 -1.36 24.44 8.39
N LEU A 69 -2.30 24.89 7.56
CA LEU A 69 -2.26 24.72 6.10
C LEU A 69 -0.93 25.18 5.48
N PHE A 70 -0.48 26.40 5.78
CA PHE A 70 0.75 26.94 5.20
C PHE A 70 1.98 26.09 5.55
N ARG A 71 2.07 25.57 6.78
CA ARG A 71 3.20 24.72 7.19
C ARG A 71 3.14 23.37 6.47
N ALA A 72 1.98 22.74 6.43
CA ALA A 72 1.78 21.48 5.71
C ALA A 72 2.16 21.62 4.22
N SER A 73 1.67 22.66 3.54
CA SER A 73 2.01 22.94 2.15
C SER A 73 3.51 23.22 1.95
N SER A 74 4.15 23.90 2.91
CA SER A 74 5.60 24.15 2.86
C SER A 74 6.41 22.87 3.04
N GLU A 75 5.95 21.94 3.89
CA GLU A 75 6.56 20.63 4.07
C GLU A 75 6.39 19.73 2.84
N VAL A 76 5.23 19.79 2.15
CA VAL A 76 5.03 19.15 0.84
C VAL A 76 6.01 19.70 -0.20
N PHE A 77 6.13 21.03 -0.30
CA PHE A 77 7.09 21.66 -1.18
C PHE A 77 8.53 21.24 -0.85
N LEU A 78 8.89 21.21 0.45
CA LEU A 78 10.21 20.81 0.90
C LEU A 78 10.51 19.33 0.58
N ALA A 79 9.53 18.43 0.74
CA ALA A 79 9.68 17.02 0.36
C ALA A 79 10.04 16.91 -1.13
N ASN A 80 9.27 17.56 -2.00
CA ASN A 80 9.58 17.65 -3.43
C ASN A 80 10.97 18.26 -3.68
N PHE A 81 11.30 19.37 -3.02
CA PHE A 81 12.59 20.04 -3.19
C PHE A 81 13.78 19.15 -2.80
N VAL A 82 13.66 18.38 -1.72
CA VAL A 82 14.70 17.44 -1.27
C VAL A 82 14.89 16.30 -2.25
N VAL A 83 13.80 15.69 -2.74
CA VAL A 83 13.86 14.62 -3.75
C VAL A 83 14.46 15.15 -5.05
N TRP A 84 13.97 16.29 -5.55
CA TRP A 84 14.53 16.96 -6.73
C TRP A 84 16.02 17.28 -6.54
N GLY A 85 16.42 17.78 -5.37
CA GLY A 85 17.82 18.07 -5.07
C GLY A 85 18.70 16.81 -5.10
N PHE A 86 18.20 15.71 -4.55
CA PHE A 86 18.88 14.42 -4.65
C PHE A 86 19.01 13.96 -6.10
N ASP A 87 17.92 13.97 -6.87
CA ASP A 87 17.92 13.54 -8.27
C ASP A 87 18.79 14.42 -9.18
N ARG A 88 18.80 15.74 -8.92
CA ARG A 88 19.57 16.72 -9.70
C ARG A 88 21.07 16.67 -9.42
N TYR A 89 21.46 16.46 -8.16
CA TYR A 89 22.85 16.67 -7.71
C TYR A 89 23.54 15.42 -7.16
N ILE A 90 22.81 14.40 -6.72
CA ILE A 90 23.35 13.22 -6.04
C ILE A 90 23.19 11.96 -6.88
N ARG A 91 21.99 11.69 -7.42
CA ARG A 91 21.68 10.48 -8.20
C ARG A 91 22.66 10.30 -9.36
N PRO A 92 23.23 9.10 -9.56
CA PRO A 92 24.07 8.81 -10.71
C PRO A 92 23.33 9.05 -12.04
N ALA A 93 24.07 9.43 -13.07
CA ALA A 93 23.50 9.50 -14.41
C ALA A 93 23.02 8.11 -14.86
N SER A 94 21.90 8.07 -15.58
CA SER A 94 21.55 6.92 -16.41
C SER A 94 22.64 6.69 -17.47
N GLU A 95 22.79 5.45 -17.92
CA GLU A 95 23.81 5.05 -18.89
C GLU A 95 23.72 5.93 -20.16
N GLY A 96 24.83 6.59 -20.53
CA GLY A 96 24.90 7.51 -21.66
C GLY A 96 24.46 8.97 -21.38
N GLY A 97 23.99 9.29 -20.17
CA GLY A 97 23.51 10.63 -19.80
C GLY A 97 24.50 11.45 -18.95
N GLN A 98 24.16 12.72 -18.71
CA GLN A 98 24.80 13.55 -17.69
C GLN A 98 24.06 13.45 -16.35
N LYS A 99 24.79 13.63 -15.25
CA LYS A 99 24.21 13.61 -13.90
C LYS A 99 23.09 14.64 -13.76
N GLY A 100 21.91 14.18 -13.37
CA GLY A 100 20.73 15.02 -13.12
C GLY A 100 20.16 15.70 -14.36
N ASP A 101 20.45 15.21 -15.57
CA ASP A 101 19.97 15.83 -16.81
C ASP A 101 18.43 15.82 -16.90
N GLY A 102 17.79 14.70 -16.53
CA GLY A 102 16.32 14.57 -16.44
C GLY A 102 15.65 15.42 -15.34
N PHE A 103 16.44 16.19 -14.57
CA PHE A 103 15.95 17.01 -13.46
C PHE A 103 16.39 18.47 -13.59
N ARG A 104 16.81 18.90 -14.79
CA ARG A 104 17.09 20.31 -15.13
C ARG A 104 15.79 21.09 -15.37
N VAL A 105 15.01 21.17 -14.30
CA VAL A 105 13.70 21.78 -14.27
C VAL A 105 13.79 23.31 -14.40
N GLY A 106 12.85 23.90 -15.13
CA GLY A 106 12.67 25.33 -15.21
C GLY A 106 11.35 25.69 -15.89
N THR A 107 11.13 26.99 -16.14
CA THR A 107 9.89 27.48 -16.77
C THR A 107 9.56 26.81 -18.10
N ASN A 108 10.59 26.44 -18.88
CA ASN A 108 10.42 25.70 -20.13
C ASN A 108 9.85 24.29 -19.92
N SER A 109 10.37 23.52 -18.95
CA SER A 109 9.83 22.18 -18.66
C SER A 109 8.43 22.26 -18.07
N TRP A 110 8.19 23.21 -17.17
CA TRP A 110 6.85 23.45 -16.61
C TRP A 110 5.82 23.73 -17.71
N TRP A 111 6.15 24.61 -18.65
CA TRP A 111 5.24 24.92 -19.76
C TRP A 111 5.05 23.75 -20.71
N ASN A 112 6.10 22.97 -20.97
CA ASN A 112 5.98 21.75 -21.76
C ASN A 112 5.04 20.73 -21.11
N ASN A 113 5.18 20.50 -19.80
CA ASN A 113 4.32 19.56 -19.06
C ASN A 113 2.87 20.02 -19.07
N ILE A 114 2.60 21.31 -18.83
CA ILE A 114 1.25 21.87 -18.92
C ILE A 114 0.68 21.74 -20.34
N LYS A 115 1.49 22.02 -21.37
CA LYS A 115 1.06 21.98 -22.77
C LYS A 115 0.78 20.57 -23.28
N ASN A 116 1.48 19.56 -22.78
CA ASN A 116 1.33 18.17 -23.19
C ASN A 116 0.32 17.41 -22.31
N GLY A 117 0.17 17.82 -21.05
CA GLY A 117 -0.70 17.16 -20.07
C GLY A 117 -0.13 15.82 -19.63
N PHE A 118 -1.04 14.95 -19.18
CA PHE A 118 -0.67 13.63 -18.67
C PHE A 118 -0.34 12.61 -19.78
N GLU A 119 0.69 11.80 -19.51
CA GLU A 119 1.14 10.65 -20.30
C GLU A 119 1.38 9.42 -19.41
N TRP A 120 1.80 8.29 -20.00
CA TRP A 120 2.28 7.14 -19.22
C TRP A 120 3.81 7.17 -19.22
N ASP A 121 4.43 7.01 -18.06
CA ASP A 121 5.89 6.96 -17.97
C ASP A 121 6.47 5.60 -18.44
N ASP A 122 7.78 5.47 -18.32
CA ASP A 122 8.53 4.24 -18.54
C ASP A 122 9.41 3.84 -17.34
N ASN A 123 9.16 4.35 -16.12
CA ASN A 123 9.99 4.03 -14.96
C ASN A 123 9.93 2.54 -14.60
N ASN A 124 10.98 2.09 -13.91
CA ASN A 124 11.05 0.73 -13.41
C ASN A 124 9.98 0.46 -12.34
N PHE A 125 9.66 -0.83 -12.17
CA PHE A 125 8.59 -1.29 -11.29
C PHE A 125 8.76 -0.86 -9.83
N GLY A 126 9.97 -0.94 -9.27
CA GLY A 126 10.24 -0.55 -7.88
C GLY A 126 10.04 0.95 -7.63
N THR A 127 10.43 1.80 -8.57
CA THR A 127 10.14 3.24 -8.49
C THR A 127 8.62 3.48 -8.48
N ASN A 128 7.89 2.87 -9.41
CA ASN A 128 6.46 3.13 -9.59
C ASN A 128 5.55 2.52 -8.54
N GLN A 129 5.87 1.32 -8.08
CA GLN A 129 5.03 0.58 -7.15
C GLN A 129 5.53 0.65 -5.69
N TRP A 130 6.69 1.26 -5.42
CA TRP A 130 7.17 1.53 -4.06
C TRP A 130 7.65 2.96 -3.85
N GLY A 131 8.58 3.45 -4.69
CA GLY A 131 9.16 4.80 -4.55
C GLY A 131 8.13 5.92 -4.59
N HIS A 132 7.25 5.91 -5.58
CA HIS A 132 6.14 6.85 -5.73
C HIS A 132 5.17 6.80 -4.54
N PRO A 133 4.60 5.64 -4.15
CA PRO A 133 3.82 5.52 -2.91
C PRO A 133 4.51 6.07 -1.67
N TYR A 134 5.82 5.81 -1.49
CA TYR A 134 6.59 6.39 -0.38
C TYR A 134 6.71 7.92 -0.48
N HIS A 135 6.95 8.48 -1.67
CA HIS A 135 6.97 9.92 -1.88
C HIS A 135 5.61 10.56 -1.53
N GLY A 136 4.50 9.93 -1.93
CA GLY A 136 3.16 10.36 -1.57
C GLY A 136 2.87 10.27 -0.08
N ALA A 137 3.45 9.28 0.61
CA ALA A 137 3.35 9.16 2.07
C ALA A 137 4.01 10.34 2.78
N LEU A 138 5.09 10.92 2.23
CA LEU A 138 5.68 12.16 2.76
C LEU A 138 4.69 13.33 2.68
N PHE A 139 3.97 13.48 1.57
CA PHE A 139 2.98 14.53 1.43
C PHE A 139 1.77 14.35 2.34
N PHE A 140 1.25 13.11 2.42
CA PHE A 140 0.14 12.79 3.31
C PHE A 140 0.51 13.07 4.77
N THR A 141 1.70 12.63 5.19
CA THR A 141 2.18 12.84 6.56
C THR A 141 2.46 14.30 6.88
N ALA A 142 2.77 15.15 5.90
CA ALA A 142 2.82 16.61 6.10
C ALA A 142 1.47 17.17 6.56
N GLY A 143 0.35 16.71 5.97
CA GLY A 143 -0.99 17.04 6.45
C GLY A 143 -1.21 16.55 7.89
N ARG A 144 -0.98 15.26 8.13
CA ARG A 144 -1.21 14.61 9.44
C ARG A 144 -0.39 15.23 10.56
N ALA A 145 0.87 15.57 10.32
CA ALA A 145 1.75 16.22 11.28
C ALA A 145 1.34 17.68 11.60
N ASN A 146 0.48 18.29 10.79
CA ASN A 146 0.02 19.68 10.93
C ASN A 146 -1.46 19.80 11.33
N GLY A 147 -2.01 18.72 11.91
CA GLY A 147 -3.31 18.71 12.57
C GLY A 147 -4.51 18.43 11.67
N PHE A 148 -4.28 18.05 10.41
CA PHE A 148 -5.33 17.56 9.52
C PHE A 148 -5.65 16.10 9.84
N ASP A 149 -6.93 15.72 9.74
CA ASP A 149 -7.35 14.34 9.89
C ASP A 149 -6.94 13.48 8.67
N PHE A 150 -7.39 12.22 8.63
CA PHE A 150 -7.07 11.31 7.52
C PHE A 150 -7.54 11.84 6.16
N TRP A 151 -8.81 12.25 6.06
CA TRP A 151 -9.41 12.70 4.80
C TRP A 151 -8.87 14.04 4.37
N GLU A 152 -8.64 14.94 5.31
CA GLU A 152 -8.06 16.25 5.04
C GLU A 152 -6.59 16.18 4.65
N SER A 153 -5.89 15.10 5.01
CA SER A 153 -4.51 14.87 4.62
C SER A 153 -4.37 14.27 3.21
N ALA A 154 -5.39 13.58 2.71
CA ALA A 154 -5.36 12.96 1.38
C ALA A 154 -5.10 13.97 0.24
N PRO A 155 -5.73 15.17 0.20
CA PRO A 155 -5.43 16.19 -0.80
C PRO A 155 -3.96 16.60 -0.88
N PHE A 156 -3.19 16.55 0.22
CA PHE A 156 -1.77 16.86 0.18
C PHE A 156 -0.99 15.84 -0.65
N ALA A 157 -1.35 14.55 -0.60
CA ALA A 157 -0.74 13.51 -1.42
C ALA A 157 -1.01 13.74 -2.92
N PHE A 158 -2.25 14.03 -3.28
CA PHE A 158 -2.63 14.34 -4.67
C PHE A 158 -1.98 15.63 -5.18
N ALA A 159 -1.98 16.70 -4.37
CA ALA A 159 -1.42 17.99 -4.76
C ALA A 159 0.11 17.96 -4.82
N GLY A 160 0.77 17.30 -3.87
CA GLY A 160 2.22 17.14 -3.85
C GLY A 160 2.71 16.34 -5.06
N SER A 161 2.02 15.25 -5.38
CA SER A 161 2.33 14.46 -6.56
C SER A 161 2.03 15.22 -7.86
N PHE A 162 0.89 15.90 -7.97
CA PHE A 162 0.61 16.76 -9.13
C PHE A 162 1.71 17.82 -9.32
N ALA A 163 2.17 18.43 -8.22
CA ALA A 163 3.23 19.40 -8.28
C ALA A 163 4.56 18.79 -8.74
N TRP A 164 4.86 17.55 -8.35
CA TRP A 164 6.03 16.81 -8.83
C TRP A 164 5.94 16.55 -10.34
N GLU A 165 4.84 15.99 -10.83
CA GLU A 165 4.69 15.66 -12.26
C GLU A 165 4.77 16.88 -13.18
N PHE A 166 4.15 18.01 -12.78
CA PHE A 166 4.12 19.21 -13.61
C PHE A 166 5.31 20.14 -13.42
N PHE A 167 5.97 20.10 -12.25
CA PHE A 167 6.99 21.09 -11.89
C PHE A 167 8.30 20.51 -11.35
N GLY A 168 8.38 19.21 -11.09
CA GLY A 168 9.56 18.51 -10.58
C GLY A 168 10.38 17.75 -11.64
N GLU A 169 9.85 17.62 -12.86
CA GLU A 169 10.43 16.79 -13.91
C GLU A 169 10.61 17.55 -15.23
N THR A 170 11.45 17.00 -16.13
CA THR A 170 11.65 17.53 -17.48
C THR A 170 10.87 16.79 -18.56
N HIS A 171 10.42 15.56 -18.25
CA HIS A 171 9.50 14.81 -19.10
C HIS A 171 8.05 15.17 -18.79
N ASN A 172 7.15 14.76 -19.68
CA ASN A 172 5.72 15.00 -19.51
C ASN A 172 5.21 14.38 -18.21
N ALA A 173 4.20 15.03 -17.63
CA ALA A 173 3.58 14.60 -16.38
C ALA A 173 3.02 13.18 -16.53
N SER A 174 3.33 12.27 -15.60
CA SER A 174 2.92 10.88 -15.65
C SER A 174 1.63 10.65 -14.87
N PHE A 175 0.64 10.08 -15.55
CA PHE A 175 -0.65 9.81 -14.95
C PHE A 175 -0.60 8.65 -13.96
N ASN A 176 0.12 7.58 -14.29
CA ASN A 176 0.27 6.46 -13.39
C ASN A 176 1.05 6.86 -12.14
N ASP A 177 2.05 7.71 -12.26
CA ASP A 177 2.84 8.14 -11.11
C ASP A 177 2.03 9.07 -10.23
N TRP A 178 1.22 9.94 -10.81
CA TRP A 178 0.28 10.74 -10.05
C TRP A 178 -0.68 9.89 -9.20
N ILE A 179 -1.28 8.87 -9.80
CA ILE A 179 -2.19 7.95 -9.11
C ILE A 179 -1.45 7.10 -8.08
N ASN A 180 -0.33 6.47 -8.46
CA ASN A 180 0.42 5.58 -7.58
C ASN A 180 0.96 6.32 -6.36
N THR A 181 1.56 7.49 -6.58
CA THR A 181 2.05 8.37 -5.52
C THR A 181 0.91 8.78 -4.61
N ALA A 182 -0.18 9.31 -5.15
CA ALA A 182 -1.24 9.87 -4.33
C ALA A 182 -2.00 8.79 -3.54
N VAL A 183 -2.57 7.80 -4.23
CA VAL A 183 -3.39 6.77 -3.59
C VAL A 183 -2.53 5.92 -2.65
N GLY A 184 -1.31 5.58 -3.07
CA GLY A 184 -0.44 4.68 -2.30
C GLY A 184 0.12 5.40 -1.09
N GLY A 185 0.44 6.68 -1.29
CA GLY A 185 0.84 7.59 -0.24
C GLY A 185 -0.20 7.81 0.84
N VAL A 186 -1.49 7.77 0.53
CA VAL A 186 -2.55 7.85 1.56
C VAL A 186 -2.51 6.63 2.49
N ALA A 187 -2.49 5.42 1.92
CA ALA A 187 -2.45 4.19 2.71
C ALA A 187 -1.17 4.09 3.54
N LEU A 188 -0.03 4.26 2.89
CA LEU A 188 1.27 4.16 3.53
C LEU A 188 1.50 5.31 4.52
N GLY A 189 1.15 6.54 4.16
CA GLY A 189 1.32 7.72 5.00
C GLY A 189 0.61 7.60 6.34
N GLU A 190 -0.61 7.05 6.37
CA GLU A 190 -1.32 6.85 7.63
C GLU A 190 -0.69 5.75 8.49
N VAL A 191 -0.22 4.65 7.87
CA VAL A 191 0.55 3.60 8.56
C VAL A 191 1.82 4.20 9.18
N LEU A 192 2.61 4.96 8.41
CA LEU A 192 3.84 5.60 8.90
C LEU A 192 3.54 6.63 10.00
N HIS A 193 2.45 7.40 9.87
CA HIS A 193 2.02 8.34 10.89
C HIS A 193 1.72 7.62 12.22
N ARG A 194 0.84 6.62 12.21
CA ARG A 194 0.46 5.86 13.41
C ARG A 194 1.63 5.06 13.99
N ALA A 195 2.44 4.43 13.15
CA ALA A 195 3.64 3.71 13.59
C ALA A 195 4.65 4.65 14.27
N SER A 196 4.91 5.83 13.70
CA SER A 196 5.80 6.82 14.31
C SER A 196 5.28 7.31 15.65
N SER A 197 3.96 7.46 15.80
CA SER A 197 3.36 7.87 17.07
C SER A 197 3.60 6.88 18.21
N MET A 198 3.54 5.58 17.93
CA MET A 198 3.77 4.56 18.95
C MET A 198 5.22 4.64 19.48
N VAL A 199 6.17 4.94 18.60
CA VAL A 199 7.59 5.07 18.94
C VAL A 199 7.89 6.34 19.73
N LEU A 200 7.35 7.49 19.30
CA LEU A 200 7.55 8.79 19.92
C LEU A 200 6.94 8.88 21.32
N ASP A 201 7.66 9.48 22.28
CA ASP A 201 7.18 9.69 23.65
C ASP A 201 7.49 11.11 24.12
N ASN A 202 6.43 11.89 24.34
CA ASN A 202 6.51 13.29 24.75
C ASN A 202 6.90 13.45 26.24
N GLU A 203 6.81 12.39 27.04
CA GLU A 203 7.16 12.39 28.47
C GLU A 203 8.60 11.93 28.71
N ALA A 204 9.20 11.20 27.77
CA ALA A 204 10.57 10.72 27.85
C ALA A 204 11.60 11.87 27.97
N ARG A 205 12.74 11.58 28.62
CA ARG A 205 13.84 12.52 28.86
C ARG A 205 15.20 11.94 28.41
N GLY A 206 16.19 12.82 28.26
CA GLY A 206 17.58 12.43 28.02
C GLY A 206 17.76 11.57 26.75
N SER A 207 18.59 10.53 26.86
CA SER A 207 18.90 9.62 25.75
C SER A 207 17.69 8.81 25.28
N GLU A 208 16.74 8.49 26.15
CA GLU A 208 15.52 7.79 25.76
C GLU A 208 14.70 8.63 24.77
N ARG A 209 14.49 9.91 25.08
CA ARG A 209 13.81 10.84 24.17
C ARG A 209 14.53 10.92 22.83
N ALA A 210 15.86 11.07 22.84
CA ALA A 210 16.66 11.15 21.63
C ALA A 210 16.47 9.92 20.72
N TRP A 211 16.54 8.70 21.28
CA TRP A 211 16.34 7.47 20.51
C TRP A 211 14.90 7.32 20.01
N ARG A 212 13.90 7.79 20.74
CA ARG A 212 12.50 7.78 20.28
C ARG A 212 12.28 8.76 19.13
N GLU A 213 12.87 9.95 19.17
CA GLU A 213 12.82 10.90 18.05
C GLU A 213 13.57 10.35 16.83
N VAL A 214 14.72 9.67 17.01
CA VAL A 214 15.45 8.99 15.93
C VAL A 214 14.61 7.86 15.32
N GLY A 215 14.04 6.98 16.14
CA GLY A 215 13.16 5.91 15.66
C GLY A 215 11.92 6.45 14.94
N GLY A 216 11.32 7.52 15.48
CA GLY A 216 10.23 8.24 14.83
C GLY A 216 10.64 8.84 13.47
N ALA A 217 11.86 9.37 13.34
CA ALA A 217 12.39 9.93 12.10
C ALA A 217 12.65 8.89 11.02
N VAL A 218 13.09 7.69 11.39
CA VAL A 218 13.27 6.57 10.44
C VAL A 218 11.91 6.13 9.86
N ILE A 219 10.86 6.15 10.66
CA ILE A 219 9.51 5.73 10.23
C ILE A 219 8.80 6.88 9.48
N ASN A 220 8.86 8.10 10.00
CA ASN A 220 8.16 9.26 9.47
C ASN A 220 9.07 10.50 9.50
N PRO A 221 9.89 10.70 8.45
CA PRO A 221 10.87 11.78 8.42
C PRO A 221 10.22 13.17 8.36
N VAL A 222 9.06 13.31 7.71
CA VAL A 222 8.33 14.60 7.63
C VAL A 222 7.85 15.02 9.03
N ARG A 223 7.28 14.09 9.79
CA ARG A 223 6.89 14.37 11.17
C ARG A 223 8.07 14.71 12.06
N ALA A 224 9.20 14.00 11.92
CA ALA A 224 10.41 14.34 12.67
C ALA A 224 10.92 15.73 12.33
N PHE A 225 10.94 16.11 11.05
CA PHE A 225 11.26 17.47 10.64
C PHE A 225 10.30 18.50 11.26
N ASN A 226 8.99 18.25 11.20
CA ASN A 226 7.98 19.13 11.81
C ASN A 226 8.23 19.30 13.32
N ARG A 227 8.48 18.20 14.05
CA ARG A 227 8.77 18.23 15.50
C ARG A 227 10.07 18.96 15.83
N LEU A 228 11.10 18.86 14.98
CA LEU A 228 12.34 19.62 15.13
C LEU A 228 12.10 21.12 14.90
N MET A 229 11.37 21.49 13.84
CA MET A 229 11.09 22.88 13.48
C MET A 229 10.14 23.57 14.47
N THR A 230 9.21 22.83 15.06
CA THR A 230 8.29 23.34 16.08
C THR A 230 8.89 23.38 17.49
N GLY A 231 10.02 22.69 17.71
CA GLY A 231 10.58 22.47 19.02
C GLY A 231 9.88 21.37 19.83
N GLU A 232 8.83 20.74 19.29
CA GLU A 232 8.11 19.65 19.97
C GLU A 232 9.03 18.47 20.28
N ALA A 233 10.07 18.22 19.46
CA ALA A 233 11.08 17.18 19.71
C ALA A 233 11.83 17.35 21.05
N ARG A 234 11.83 18.55 21.64
CA ARG A 234 12.50 18.87 22.92
C ARG A 234 11.52 19.20 24.04
N LYS A 235 10.24 19.42 23.72
CA LYS A 235 9.22 19.82 24.68
C LYS A 235 8.68 18.59 25.41
N GLN A 236 8.56 18.70 26.73
CA GLN A 236 7.98 17.66 27.56
C GLN A 236 6.50 17.96 27.81
N HIS A 237 5.62 17.03 27.48
CA HIS A 237 4.19 17.12 27.78
C HIS A 237 3.54 15.74 27.73
N GLN A 238 2.28 15.66 28.14
CA GLN A 238 1.55 14.40 28.15
C GLN A 238 1.42 13.80 26.75
N ASN A 239 1.54 12.49 26.65
CA ASN A 239 1.25 11.77 25.41
C ASN A 239 -0.26 11.78 25.08
N PRO A 240 -0.63 11.76 23.79
CA PRO A 240 -2.01 11.57 23.37
C PRO A 240 -2.59 10.26 23.92
N ALA A 241 -3.87 10.29 24.34
CA ALA A 241 -4.54 9.09 24.87
C ALA A 241 -4.67 7.97 23.83
N ASN A 242 -4.79 8.32 22.55
CA ASN A 242 -4.89 7.40 21.42
C ASN A 242 -3.51 7.03 20.82
N ARG A 243 -2.42 7.20 21.59
CA ARG A 243 -1.06 6.88 21.14
C ARG A 243 -0.91 5.42 20.69
N PHE A 244 -1.56 4.52 21.41
CA PHE A 244 -1.58 3.09 21.15
C PHE A 244 -3.01 2.65 20.84
N PRO A 245 -3.21 1.68 19.93
CA PRO A 245 -4.51 1.05 19.77
C PRO A 245 -4.81 0.15 20.99
N GLU A 246 -6.07 -0.24 21.13
CA GLU A 246 -6.48 -1.24 22.12
C GLU A 246 -5.73 -2.57 21.89
N THR A 247 -5.67 -3.00 20.63
CA THR A 247 -4.99 -4.21 20.20
C THR A 247 -3.82 -3.87 19.28
N LEU A 248 -2.62 -4.35 19.63
CA LEU A 248 -1.37 -4.18 18.90
C LEU A 248 -0.65 -5.52 18.81
N GLY A 249 -0.53 -6.03 17.58
CA GLY A 249 0.31 -7.17 17.23
C GLY A 249 1.57 -6.71 16.49
N ILE A 250 2.75 -7.16 16.91
CA ILE A 250 3.98 -7.01 16.13
C ILE A 250 4.62 -8.38 16.01
N ASN A 251 4.67 -8.91 14.79
CA ASN A 251 5.36 -10.15 14.47
C ASN A 251 6.64 -9.84 13.72
N LEU A 252 7.74 -10.44 14.18
CA LEU A 252 9.00 -10.49 13.45
C LEU A 252 9.28 -11.95 13.10
N GLU A 253 9.63 -12.19 11.85
CA GLU A 253 9.81 -13.52 11.29
C GLU A 253 11.10 -13.58 10.48
N TYR A 254 11.94 -14.56 10.77
CA TYR A 254 13.15 -14.83 10.01
C TYR A 254 13.20 -16.30 9.64
N GLY A 255 13.49 -16.59 8.38
CA GLY A 255 13.42 -17.96 7.88
C GLY A 255 14.09 -18.17 6.55
N LEU A 256 13.92 -19.39 6.05
CA LEU A 256 14.34 -19.82 4.73
C LEU A 256 13.11 -20.01 3.86
N ARG A 257 13.18 -19.54 2.62
CA ARG A 257 12.18 -19.74 1.58
C ARG A 257 12.80 -20.48 0.40
N THR A 258 12.02 -21.34 -0.23
CA THR A 258 12.40 -22.04 -1.46
C THR A 258 11.27 -21.86 -2.45
N GLU A 259 11.58 -21.32 -3.62
CA GLU A 259 10.65 -21.14 -4.74
C GLU A 259 10.94 -22.19 -5.82
N GLY A 260 9.91 -22.68 -6.48
CA GLY A 260 10.03 -23.55 -7.65
C GLY A 260 9.27 -22.99 -8.85
N GLU A 261 9.59 -23.51 -10.03
CA GLU A 261 8.84 -23.31 -11.27
C GLU A 261 8.11 -24.61 -11.58
N ASP A 262 6.77 -24.55 -11.66
CA ASP A 262 5.82 -25.68 -11.68
C ASP A 262 5.82 -26.60 -10.44
N ARG A 263 7.01 -26.99 -9.96
CA ARG A 263 7.24 -27.92 -8.84
C ARG A 263 8.26 -27.36 -7.86
N ILE A 264 7.93 -27.45 -6.57
CA ILE A 264 8.72 -26.89 -5.46
C ILE A 264 10.12 -27.51 -5.27
N TRP A 265 10.35 -28.73 -5.81
CA TRP A 265 11.59 -29.49 -5.62
C TRP A 265 12.45 -29.62 -6.87
N GLU A 266 12.14 -28.86 -7.91
CA GLU A 266 12.93 -28.81 -9.13
C GLU A 266 14.00 -27.72 -8.99
N ASN A 267 15.24 -28.13 -8.70
CA ASN A 267 16.40 -27.25 -8.42
C ASN A 267 16.19 -26.21 -7.29
N PRO A 268 15.80 -26.64 -6.06
CA PRO A 268 15.47 -25.72 -4.99
C PRO A 268 16.70 -24.93 -4.50
N ILE A 269 16.61 -23.60 -4.54
CA ILE A 269 17.59 -22.70 -3.91
C ILE A 269 16.93 -22.10 -2.67
N ALA A 270 17.40 -22.47 -1.49
CA ALA A 270 16.96 -21.87 -0.24
C ALA A 270 17.56 -20.47 -0.08
N ARG A 271 16.71 -19.46 0.12
CA ARG A 271 17.09 -18.07 0.36
C ARG A 271 16.56 -17.59 1.69
N GLY A 272 17.32 -16.74 2.36
CA GLY A 272 16.88 -16.14 3.62
C GLY A 272 15.86 -15.03 3.38
N TYR A 273 14.98 -14.81 4.35
CA TYR A 273 14.14 -13.61 4.38
C TYR A 273 13.91 -13.11 5.80
N LEU A 274 13.56 -11.83 5.91
CA LEU A 274 13.07 -11.18 7.13
C LEU A 274 11.71 -10.57 6.81
N ARG A 275 10.69 -10.91 7.60
CA ARG A 275 9.34 -10.35 7.48
C ARG A 275 8.92 -9.71 8.78
N THR A 276 8.21 -8.59 8.69
CA THR A 276 7.49 -8.02 9.83
C THR A 276 6.02 -7.84 9.47
N ASP A 277 5.14 -8.12 10.43
CA ASP A 277 3.73 -7.81 10.35
C ASP A 277 3.35 -6.93 11.56
N ILE A 278 2.71 -5.79 11.30
CA ILE A 278 2.13 -4.91 12.32
C ILE A 278 0.61 -5.01 12.18
N VAL A 279 -0.05 -5.45 13.25
CA VAL A 279 -1.50 -5.46 13.40
C VAL A 279 -1.85 -4.32 14.35
N TYR A 280 -2.37 -3.23 13.82
CA TYR A 280 -2.77 -2.06 14.60
C TYR A 280 -4.28 -2.06 14.72
N GLY A 281 -4.81 -2.09 15.94
CA GLY A 281 -6.25 -2.19 16.21
C GLY A 281 -6.85 -3.54 15.79
N ASP A 282 -8.03 -3.84 16.31
CA ASP A 282 -8.83 -4.97 15.91
C ASP A 282 -10.27 -4.51 15.66
N VAL A 283 -10.79 -4.81 14.48
CA VAL A 283 -12.16 -4.47 14.12
C VAL A 283 -13.21 -5.11 15.02
N PHE A 284 -12.88 -6.22 15.69
CA PHE A 284 -13.78 -6.92 16.60
C PHE A 284 -13.66 -6.45 18.05
N ASP A 285 -12.65 -5.64 18.39
CA ASP A 285 -12.48 -5.11 19.74
C ASP A 285 -13.08 -3.69 19.85
N SER A 286 -13.01 -2.88 18.79
CA SER A 286 -13.61 -1.53 18.79
C SER A 286 -15.03 -1.48 18.21
N ARG A 287 -15.83 -0.51 18.68
CA ARG A 287 -17.09 -0.09 18.03
C ARG A 287 -16.92 1.10 17.10
N SER A 288 -15.81 1.82 17.20
CA SER A 288 -15.46 2.86 16.24
C SER A 288 -14.71 2.25 15.06
N HIS A 289 -15.11 2.63 13.84
CA HIS A 289 -14.56 2.14 12.59
C HIS A 289 -14.00 3.29 11.76
N ASP A 290 -13.33 4.25 12.41
CA ASP A 290 -12.71 5.41 11.77
C ASP A 290 -11.58 5.00 10.82
N PRO A 291 -11.20 5.83 9.84
CA PRO A 291 -10.14 5.51 8.89
C PRO A 291 -8.84 5.09 9.59
N PHE A 292 -8.37 3.89 9.25
CA PHE A 292 -7.17 3.23 9.77
C PHE A 292 -7.18 3.06 11.30
N SER A 293 -8.34 3.08 11.95
CA SER A 293 -8.50 2.64 13.35
C SER A 293 -8.06 1.19 13.53
N SER A 294 -8.24 0.35 12.50
CA SER A 294 -7.59 -0.94 12.34
C SER A 294 -6.86 -1.05 11.00
N PHE A 295 -5.61 -1.51 11.02
CA PHE A 295 -4.87 -1.86 9.81
C PHE A 295 -3.89 -3.02 10.04
N ILE A 296 -3.57 -3.72 8.96
CA ILE A 296 -2.46 -4.67 8.89
C ILE A 296 -1.44 -4.12 7.92
N PHE A 297 -0.19 -4.10 8.35
CA PHE A 297 0.96 -3.73 7.54
C PHE A 297 1.95 -4.88 7.52
N SER A 298 2.45 -5.25 6.35
CA SER A 298 3.39 -6.35 6.15
C SER A 298 4.55 -5.87 5.28
N ALA A 299 5.78 -6.16 5.68
CA ALA A 299 6.97 -5.89 4.87
C ALA A 299 7.92 -7.10 4.91
N GLN A 300 8.50 -7.45 3.77
CA GLN A 300 9.44 -8.56 3.63
C GLN A 300 10.67 -8.11 2.85
N ILE A 301 11.82 -8.40 3.45
CA ILE A 301 13.14 -8.27 2.82
C ILE A 301 13.62 -9.67 2.47
N ASN A 302 14.00 -9.87 1.21
CA ASN A 302 14.59 -11.10 0.71
C ASN A 302 16.11 -10.94 0.57
N PHE A 303 16.86 -11.92 1.06
CA PHE A 303 18.31 -11.94 0.93
C PHE A 303 18.71 -12.72 -0.32
N ALA A 304 19.70 -12.20 -1.06
CA ALA A 304 20.22 -12.78 -2.31
C ALA A 304 19.20 -12.88 -3.46
N ASP A 305 18.13 -12.08 -3.42
CA ASP A 305 17.26 -11.83 -4.57
C ASP A 305 17.75 -10.64 -5.40
N ALA A 306 17.29 -10.56 -6.65
CA ALA A 306 17.50 -9.38 -7.50
C ALA A 306 16.87 -8.11 -6.89
N THR A 307 15.74 -8.27 -6.20
CA THR A 307 14.96 -7.22 -5.55
C THR A 307 14.94 -7.47 -4.04
N PRO A 308 15.65 -6.64 -3.24
CA PRO A 308 15.71 -6.86 -1.79
C PRO A 308 14.36 -6.71 -1.09
N ILE A 309 13.49 -5.82 -1.57
CA ILE A 309 12.12 -5.66 -1.04
C ILE A 309 11.22 -6.60 -1.84
N GLY A 310 10.88 -7.74 -1.25
CA GLY A 310 10.12 -8.79 -1.95
C GLY A 310 8.61 -8.65 -1.83
N GLN A 311 8.14 -8.05 -0.74
CA GLN A 311 6.73 -7.85 -0.48
C GLN A 311 6.51 -6.67 0.46
N PHE A 312 5.48 -5.88 0.18
CA PHE A 312 5.07 -4.76 0.99
C PHE A 312 3.56 -4.54 0.83
N ASP A 313 2.79 -4.74 1.89
CA ASP A 313 1.34 -4.63 1.81
C ASP A 313 0.79 -3.82 2.98
N ALA A 314 -0.24 -3.04 2.71
CA ALA A 314 -1.02 -2.37 3.73
C ALA A 314 -2.51 -2.59 3.46
N ARG A 315 -3.26 -2.87 4.52
CA ARG A 315 -4.72 -2.94 4.48
C ARG A 315 -5.30 -2.23 5.68
N GLY A 316 -5.96 -1.10 5.46
CA GLY A 316 -6.58 -0.29 6.50
C GLY A 316 -8.08 -0.12 6.29
N ILE A 317 -8.85 -0.19 7.37
CA ILE A 317 -10.28 0.12 7.34
C ILE A 317 -10.48 1.59 6.95
N LEU A 318 -11.51 1.91 6.19
CA LEU A 318 -11.90 3.30 5.89
C LEU A 318 -13.16 3.71 6.64
N ALA A 319 -14.13 2.80 6.71
CA ALA A 319 -15.38 2.92 7.44
C ALA A 319 -15.96 1.52 7.64
N GLY A 320 -16.80 1.31 8.65
CA GLY A 320 -17.43 0.01 8.89
C GLY A 320 -18.70 0.11 9.70
N THR A 321 -19.48 -0.96 9.67
CA THR A 321 -20.69 -1.13 10.47
C THR A 321 -20.82 -2.57 10.94
N ASP A 322 -21.32 -2.74 12.16
CA ASP A 322 -21.73 -4.03 12.69
C ASP A 322 -23.02 -4.48 11.98
N LEU A 323 -22.99 -5.65 11.33
CA LEU A 323 -24.16 -6.26 10.73
C LEU A 323 -24.96 -7.08 11.75
N HIS A 324 -24.25 -7.85 12.57
CA HIS A 324 -24.86 -8.75 13.53
C HIS A 324 -23.87 -9.13 14.64
N GLU A 325 -24.34 -9.20 15.88
CA GLU A 325 -23.55 -9.54 17.07
C GLU A 325 -24.38 -10.47 17.96
N THR A 326 -23.77 -11.58 18.36
CA THR A 326 -24.27 -12.54 19.36
C THR A 326 -23.16 -12.81 20.38
N GLU A 327 -23.45 -13.62 21.41
CA GLU A 327 -22.43 -14.04 22.38
C GLU A 327 -21.26 -14.83 21.75
N THR A 328 -21.48 -15.46 20.60
CA THR A 328 -20.51 -16.37 19.96
C THR A 328 -20.12 -15.96 18.54
N SER A 329 -20.71 -14.89 18.00
CA SER A 329 -20.39 -14.43 16.65
C SER A 329 -20.55 -12.93 16.50
N ARG A 330 -19.66 -12.31 15.71
CA ARG A 330 -19.76 -10.91 15.31
C ARG A 330 -19.45 -10.78 13.82
N HIS A 331 -20.28 -10.04 13.09
CA HIS A 331 -20.19 -9.85 11.65
C HIS A 331 -20.12 -8.37 11.33
N ILE A 332 -19.10 -7.96 10.58
CA ILE A 332 -18.81 -6.57 10.25
C ILE A 332 -18.73 -6.41 8.74
N LEU A 333 -19.41 -5.41 8.21
CA LEU A 333 -19.24 -4.95 6.83
C LEU A 333 -18.45 -3.65 6.84
N ALA A 334 -17.32 -3.62 6.15
CA ALA A 334 -16.44 -2.46 6.16
C ALA A 334 -15.84 -2.18 4.78
N SER A 335 -15.55 -0.91 4.51
CA SER A 335 -14.74 -0.50 3.37
C SER A 335 -13.27 -0.54 3.76
N TYR A 336 -12.41 -1.01 2.86
CA TYR A 336 -10.97 -1.11 3.06
C TYR A 336 -10.19 -0.45 1.94
N HIS A 337 -9.05 0.16 2.30
CA HIS A 337 -8.01 0.56 1.37
C HIS A 337 -6.88 -0.46 1.42
N HIS A 338 -6.55 -1.02 0.27
CA HIS A 338 -5.46 -1.96 0.07
C HIS A 338 -4.36 -1.36 -0.80
N PHE A 339 -3.14 -1.57 -0.35
CA PHE A 339 -1.91 -1.38 -1.11
C PHE A 339 -1.19 -2.72 -1.14
N ASP A 340 -0.97 -3.27 -2.34
CA ASP A 340 -0.29 -4.55 -2.54
C ASP A 340 0.96 -4.30 -3.39
N TYR A 341 2.14 -4.77 -2.95
CA TYR A 341 3.39 -4.77 -3.72
C TYR A 341 4.10 -6.10 -3.50
N VAL A 342 4.40 -6.79 -4.59
CA VAL A 342 5.16 -8.04 -4.62
C VAL A 342 6.13 -7.99 -5.78
N ASP A 343 7.41 -8.18 -5.49
CA ASP A 343 8.48 -8.22 -6.51
C ASP A 343 9.48 -9.30 -6.13
N ASN A 344 9.21 -10.52 -6.58
CA ASN A 344 10.07 -11.67 -6.36
C ASN A 344 10.14 -12.52 -7.63
N ALA A 345 10.92 -13.61 -7.60
CA ALA A 345 11.10 -14.47 -8.76
C ALA A 345 9.80 -15.15 -9.24
N ALA A 346 8.82 -15.31 -8.35
CA ALA A 346 7.55 -15.95 -8.65
C ALA A 346 6.53 -14.99 -9.28
N VAL A 347 6.46 -13.74 -8.82
CA VAL A 347 5.53 -12.73 -9.34
C VAL A 347 6.06 -11.32 -9.13
N LYS A 348 5.83 -10.47 -10.14
CA LYS A 348 5.96 -9.01 -10.06
C LYS A 348 4.59 -8.38 -10.28
N PHE A 349 4.02 -7.85 -9.19
CA PHE A 349 2.65 -7.34 -9.12
C PHE A 349 2.52 -6.21 -8.11
N GLY A 350 1.87 -5.11 -8.51
CA GLY A 350 1.53 -4.00 -7.63
C GLY A 350 0.09 -3.57 -7.88
N ALA A 351 -0.65 -3.19 -6.84
CA ALA A 351 -2.00 -2.69 -7.00
C ALA A 351 -2.47 -1.83 -5.85
N GLN A 352 -3.38 -0.92 -6.18
CA GLN A 352 -4.13 -0.13 -5.22
C GLN A 352 -5.60 -0.39 -5.39
N SER A 353 -6.26 -0.83 -4.32
CA SER A 353 -7.66 -1.23 -4.40
C SER A 353 -8.48 -0.76 -3.22
N ILE A 354 -9.76 -0.50 -3.50
CA ILE A 354 -10.76 -0.11 -2.51
C ILE A 354 -11.96 -1.02 -2.70
N GLY A 355 -12.58 -1.46 -1.62
CA GLY A 355 -13.71 -2.35 -1.72
C GLY A 355 -14.43 -2.62 -0.43
N ALA A 356 -15.47 -3.45 -0.53
CA ALA A 356 -16.25 -3.90 0.60
C ALA A 356 -15.69 -5.22 1.12
N THR A 357 -15.61 -5.33 2.44
CA THR A 357 -15.10 -6.48 3.16
C THR A 357 -16.13 -6.94 4.18
N LEU A 358 -16.55 -8.20 4.07
CA LEU A 358 -17.30 -8.89 5.09
C LEU A 358 -16.32 -9.64 5.99
N GLN A 359 -16.31 -9.31 7.27
CA GLN A 359 -15.52 -10.01 8.29
C GLN A 359 -16.45 -10.68 9.29
N SER A 360 -16.11 -11.89 9.69
CA SER A 360 -16.85 -12.61 10.74
C SER A 360 -15.89 -13.18 11.75
N GLU A 361 -16.17 -12.99 13.04
CA GLU A 361 -15.54 -13.71 14.13
C GLU A 361 -16.56 -14.67 14.71
N PHE A 362 -16.15 -15.92 14.91
CA PHE A 362 -16.89 -16.93 15.66
C PHE A 362 -16.03 -17.35 16.84
N THR A 363 -16.60 -17.37 18.04
CA THR A 363 -15.89 -17.73 19.26
C THR A 363 -16.56 -18.91 19.95
N GLY A 364 -15.76 -19.84 20.44
CA GLY A 364 -16.22 -20.96 21.25
C GLY A 364 -15.24 -21.30 22.36
N GLU A 365 -15.72 -22.02 23.36
CA GLU A 365 -14.88 -22.53 24.45
C GLU A 365 -14.46 -23.97 24.15
N HIS A 366 -13.21 -24.31 24.46
CA HIS A 366 -12.71 -25.68 24.39
C HIS A 366 -11.74 -25.97 25.54
N GLY A 367 -12.19 -26.78 26.49
CA GLY A 367 -11.47 -27.01 27.74
C GLY A 367 -11.28 -25.71 28.50
N ALA A 368 -10.04 -25.36 28.84
CA ALA A 368 -9.69 -24.11 29.54
C ALA A 368 -9.34 -22.95 28.58
N GLY A 369 -9.51 -23.11 27.26
CA GLY A 369 -9.12 -22.10 26.27
C GLY A 369 -10.25 -21.61 25.38
N LYS A 370 -10.02 -20.48 24.71
CA LYS A 370 -10.94 -19.86 23.75
C LYS A 370 -10.49 -20.17 22.32
N LEU A 371 -11.37 -20.78 21.55
CA LEU A 371 -11.22 -20.94 20.10
C LEU A 371 -11.85 -19.74 19.41
N ARG A 372 -11.15 -19.22 18.40
CA ARG A 372 -11.72 -18.24 17.47
C ARG A 372 -11.52 -18.68 16.03
N LEU A 373 -12.56 -18.56 15.23
CA LEU A 373 -12.49 -18.65 13.78
C LEU A 373 -12.80 -17.25 13.23
N ARG A 374 -11.84 -16.68 12.52
CA ARG A 374 -12.05 -15.42 11.79
C ARG A 374 -12.10 -15.70 10.30
N THR A 375 -13.12 -15.20 9.63
CA THR A 375 -13.25 -15.26 8.17
C THR A 375 -13.34 -13.87 7.58
N ARG A 376 -12.86 -13.75 6.35
CA ARG A 376 -12.87 -12.52 5.58
C ARG A 376 -13.16 -12.79 4.11
N LEU A 377 -14.04 -11.99 3.54
CA LEU A 377 -14.30 -11.90 2.11
C LEU A 377 -14.19 -10.44 1.68
N ASP A 378 -13.20 -10.12 0.85
CA ASP A 378 -12.99 -8.81 0.25
C ASP A 378 -13.42 -8.85 -1.22
N GLY A 379 -14.20 -7.87 -1.65
CA GLY A 379 -14.51 -7.60 -3.05
C GLY A 379 -14.14 -6.17 -3.40
N ASN A 380 -13.09 -6.00 -4.23
CA ASN A 380 -12.46 -4.70 -4.47
C ASN A 380 -12.41 -4.33 -5.94
N VAL A 381 -12.37 -3.02 -6.18
CA VAL A 381 -11.98 -2.43 -7.44
C VAL A 381 -10.51 -2.05 -7.35
N ASN A 382 -9.69 -2.57 -8.25
CA ASN A 382 -8.30 -2.17 -8.41
C ASN A 382 -8.29 -0.91 -9.27
N LEU A 383 -7.89 0.21 -8.68
CA LEU A 383 -7.85 1.52 -9.35
C LEU A 383 -6.78 1.52 -10.45
N LEU A 384 -5.58 1.08 -10.09
CA LEU A 384 -4.47 0.87 -11.02
C LEU A 384 -3.64 -0.29 -10.48
N GLY A 385 -3.43 -1.31 -11.32
CA GLY A 385 -2.57 -2.45 -11.08
C GLY A 385 -1.47 -2.49 -12.13
N ALA A 386 -0.29 -2.95 -11.70
CA ALA A 386 0.89 -3.20 -12.51
C ALA A 386 1.19 -4.71 -12.47
N VAL A 387 1.30 -5.34 -13.63
CA VAL A 387 1.57 -6.78 -13.76
C VAL A 387 2.73 -6.99 -14.72
N GLN A 388 3.67 -7.88 -14.39
CA GLN A 388 4.74 -8.27 -15.32
C GLN A 388 4.22 -8.57 -16.73
N SER A 389 4.91 -8.03 -17.73
CA SER A 389 4.64 -8.27 -19.14
C SER A 389 5.61 -9.32 -19.68
N ASP A 390 5.09 -10.35 -20.30
CA ASP A 390 5.89 -11.39 -20.96
C ASP A 390 6.38 -10.96 -22.35
N HIS A 391 5.77 -9.91 -22.91
CA HIS A 391 6.09 -9.38 -24.24
C HIS A 391 6.30 -7.86 -24.18
N PRO A 392 7.35 -7.36 -23.50
CA PRO A 392 7.55 -5.93 -23.30
C PRO A 392 8.09 -5.28 -24.59
N GLN A 393 7.19 -4.77 -25.43
CA GLN A 393 7.56 -4.22 -26.74
C GLN A 393 7.19 -2.75 -26.93
N PHE A 394 6.27 -2.20 -26.13
CA PHE A 394 5.60 -0.95 -26.48
C PHE A 394 5.82 0.21 -25.50
N THR A 395 6.22 -0.06 -24.26
CA THR A 395 6.16 0.94 -23.18
C THR A 395 7.52 1.28 -22.57
N GLY A 396 8.60 0.58 -22.96
CA GLY A 396 9.89 0.69 -22.28
C GLY A 396 9.94 0.02 -20.89
N ARG A 397 8.80 -0.52 -20.42
CA ARG A 397 8.65 -1.21 -19.13
C ARG A 397 8.53 -2.71 -19.34
N ASP A 398 8.95 -3.48 -18.34
CA ASP A 398 8.77 -4.93 -18.26
C ASP A 398 7.44 -5.34 -17.61
N TYR A 399 6.46 -4.43 -17.57
CA TYR A 399 5.16 -4.61 -16.95
C TYR A 399 4.07 -3.74 -17.60
N ASP A 400 2.84 -4.24 -17.49
CA ASP A 400 1.61 -3.69 -18.06
C ASP A 400 0.76 -3.05 -16.95
N TYR A 401 0.09 -1.93 -17.27
CA TYR A 401 -0.82 -1.22 -16.36
C TYR A 401 -2.28 -1.40 -16.74
N GLY A 402 -3.14 -1.54 -15.73
CA GLY A 402 -4.57 -1.72 -15.92
C GLY A 402 -5.42 -1.50 -14.66
N PRO A 403 -6.68 -1.03 -14.79
CA PRO A 403 -7.65 -1.17 -13.72
C PRO A 403 -8.10 -2.63 -13.63
N GLY A 404 -8.81 -2.96 -12.55
CA GLY A 404 -9.15 -4.35 -12.31
C GLY A 404 -10.16 -4.58 -11.20
N LEU A 405 -10.35 -5.84 -10.88
CA LEU A 405 -11.12 -6.30 -9.72
C LEU A 405 -10.24 -7.24 -8.89
N SER A 406 -10.50 -7.32 -7.59
CA SER A 406 -9.94 -8.38 -6.78
C SER A 406 -10.96 -9.01 -5.83
N VAL A 407 -10.81 -10.31 -5.64
CA VAL A 407 -11.55 -11.08 -4.64
C VAL A 407 -10.53 -11.76 -3.73
N LYS A 408 -10.58 -11.42 -2.44
CA LYS A 408 -9.69 -12.00 -1.43
C LYS A 408 -10.52 -12.74 -0.40
N LEU A 409 -10.07 -13.93 -0.01
CA LEU A 409 -10.69 -14.77 0.99
C LEU A 409 -9.64 -15.14 2.04
N ALA A 410 -10.00 -15.13 3.31
CA ALA A 410 -9.14 -15.65 4.36
C ALA A 410 -9.98 -16.33 5.46
N ALA A 411 -9.43 -17.40 6.02
CA ALA A 411 -9.93 -18.02 7.24
C ALA A 411 -8.74 -18.31 8.16
N GLY A 412 -8.85 -17.90 9.43
CA GLY A 412 -7.84 -18.09 10.45
C GLY A 412 -8.43 -18.73 11.69
N PHE A 413 -7.83 -19.82 12.14
CA PHE A 413 -8.14 -20.45 13.43
C PHE A 413 -7.12 -20.00 14.46
N GLN A 414 -7.63 -19.55 15.61
CA GLN A 414 -6.86 -19.08 16.73
C GLN A 414 -7.24 -19.86 17.99
N TYR A 415 -6.24 -20.14 18.83
CA TYR A 415 -6.43 -20.65 20.18
C TYR A 415 -5.78 -19.69 21.16
N ASN A 416 -6.57 -19.17 22.11
CA ASN A 416 -6.11 -18.15 23.07
C ASN A 416 -5.42 -16.96 22.37
N ASN A 417 -6.05 -16.44 21.31
CA ASN A 417 -5.59 -15.35 20.44
C ASN A 417 -4.32 -15.64 19.63
N LEU A 418 -3.73 -16.82 19.73
CA LEU A 418 -2.60 -17.24 18.89
C LEU A 418 -3.14 -17.86 17.60
N PRO A 419 -2.85 -17.29 16.42
CA PRO A 419 -3.15 -17.97 15.16
C PRO A 419 -2.40 -19.29 15.13
N ILE A 420 -3.08 -20.37 14.74
CA ILE A 420 -2.46 -21.70 14.56
C ILE A 420 -2.47 -22.06 13.08
N PHE A 421 -3.59 -21.76 12.40
CA PHE A 421 -3.82 -22.13 11.03
C PHE A 421 -4.44 -20.96 10.28
N VAL A 422 -3.86 -20.59 9.15
CA VAL A 422 -4.41 -19.55 8.27
C VAL A 422 -4.41 -20.08 6.85
N VAL A 423 -5.57 -19.98 6.20
CA VAL A 423 -5.69 -20.18 4.75
C VAL A 423 -6.18 -18.89 4.13
N SER A 424 -5.58 -18.49 3.01
CA SER A 424 -6.02 -17.32 2.26
C SER A 424 -5.78 -17.46 0.78
N THR A 425 -6.64 -16.84 -0.02
CA THR A 425 -6.45 -16.67 -1.46
C THR A 425 -6.73 -15.22 -1.83
N ALA A 426 -5.87 -14.62 -2.64
CA ALA A 426 -6.07 -13.29 -3.21
C ALA A 426 -6.02 -13.40 -4.73
N ASN A 427 -7.12 -13.07 -5.40
CA ASN A 427 -7.26 -13.17 -6.85
C ASN A 427 -7.44 -11.77 -7.41
N HIS A 428 -6.60 -11.39 -8.36
CA HIS A 428 -6.63 -10.10 -9.04
C HIS A 428 -6.85 -10.33 -10.53
N LEU A 429 -7.82 -9.61 -11.10
CA LEU A 429 -8.03 -9.49 -12.53
C LEU A 429 -7.60 -8.07 -12.93
N VAL A 430 -6.72 -7.94 -13.90
CA VAL A 430 -6.22 -6.66 -14.42
C VAL A 430 -6.37 -6.64 -15.93
N HIS A 431 -7.04 -5.62 -16.45
CA HIS A 431 -7.19 -5.42 -17.89
C HIS A 431 -6.21 -4.35 -18.36
N THR A 432 -5.30 -4.68 -19.28
CA THR A 432 -4.25 -3.76 -19.69
C THR A 432 -4.83 -2.59 -20.50
N ILE A 433 -4.50 -1.37 -20.06
CA ILE A 433 -4.81 -0.11 -20.75
C ILE A 433 -3.55 0.58 -21.26
N ASN A 434 -2.39 0.26 -20.69
CA ASN A 434 -1.09 0.69 -21.18
C ASN A 434 -0.07 -0.42 -21.00
N GLY A 435 0.51 -0.88 -22.09
CA GLY A 435 1.25 -2.13 -22.13
C GLY A 435 0.91 -2.93 -23.37
N THR A 436 1.27 -4.20 -23.35
CA THR A 436 0.84 -5.18 -24.34
C THR A 436 -0.63 -5.53 -24.10
N GLU A 437 -1.49 -5.50 -25.13
CA GLU A 437 -2.93 -5.75 -24.94
C GLU A 437 -3.18 -7.16 -24.39
N SER A 438 -3.65 -7.22 -23.14
CA SER A 438 -3.80 -8.44 -22.37
C SER A 438 -4.85 -8.33 -21.26
N ASP A 439 -5.31 -9.49 -20.80
CA ASP A 439 -6.01 -9.68 -19.53
C ASP A 439 -5.15 -10.55 -18.60
N HIS A 440 -4.85 -10.07 -17.40
CA HIS A 440 -4.06 -10.77 -16.41
C HIS A 440 -4.91 -11.26 -15.24
N VAL A 441 -4.71 -12.51 -14.85
CA VAL A 441 -5.22 -13.10 -13.61
C VAL A 441 -4.04 -13.50 -12.73
N ILE A 442 -4.01 -13.00 -11.51
CA ILE A 442 -2.97 -13.31 -10.52
C ILE A 442 -3.65 -13.88 -9.28
N SER A 443 -3.19 -15.03 -8.84
CA SER A 443 -3.69 -15.69 -7.63
C SER A 443 -2.54 -15.96 -6.67
N VAL A 444 -2.65 -15.42 -5.45
CA VAL A 444 -1.73 -15.74 -4.35
C VAL A 444 -2.48 -16.55 -3.32
N ASN A 445 -2.14 -17.84 -3.22
CA ASN A 445 -2.79 -18.77 -2.31
C ASN A 445 -1.81 -19.12 -1.21
N ARG A 446 -2.20 -18.97 0.05
CA ARG A 446 -1.33 -19.21 1.21
C ARG A 446 -2.01 -20.17 2.17
N LEU A 447 -1.23 -21.15 2.61
CA LEU A 447 -1.52 -22.01 3.73
C LEU A 447 -0.42 -21.80 4.77
N ARG A 448 -0.81 -21.45 5.98
CA ARG A 448 0.11 -21.26 7.10
C ARG A 448 -0.28 -22.15 8.25
N VAL A 449 0.72 -22.83 8.80
CA VAL A 449 0.64 -23.46 10.11
C VAL A 449 1.71 -22.82 10.99
N GLN A 450 1.34 -22.37 12.16
CA GLN A 450 2.30 -21.83 13.12
C GLN A 450 2.04 -22.41 14.50
N VAL A 451 3.12 -22.73 15.21
CA VAL A 451 3.06 -23.33 16.54
C VAL A 451 3.92 -22.51 17.49
N PRO A 452 3.34 -21.97 18.58
CA PRO A 452 4.13 -21.36 19.63
C PRO A 452 4.95 -22.46 20.32
N VAL A 453 6.27 -22.25 20.42
CA VAL A 453 7.18 -23.19 21.10
C VAL A 453 7.45 -22.72 22.52
N TRP A 454 7.67 -21.42 22.71
CA TRP A 454 7.92 -20.85 24.03
C TRP A 454 7.48 -19.38 24.11
N ARG A 455 6.48 -19.10 24.95
CA ARG A 455 5.92 -17.75 25.14
C ARG A 455 5.54 -17.13 23.77
N LYS A 456 6.22 -16.05 23.39
CA LYS A 456 6.03 -15.31 22.14
C LYS A 456 6.79 -15.88 20.94
N TYR A 457 7.61 -16.90 21.14
CA TYR A 457 8.46 -17.50 20.12
C TYR A 457 7.85 -18.80 19.59
N GLY A 458 7.93 -18.99 18.28
CA GLY A 458 7.42 -20.20 17.65
C GLY A 458 8.04 -20.47 16.29
N VAL A 459 7.54 -21.54 15.67
CA VAL A 459 7.92 -21.97 14.31
C VAL A 459 6.70 -21.84 13.42
N ALA A 460 6.90 -21.33 12.21
CA ALA A 460 5.88 -21.30 11.17
C ALA A 460 6.34 -22.07 9.93
N LEU A 461 5.37 -22.72 9.29
CA LEU A 461 5.47 -23.33 7.97
C LEU A 461 4.43 -22.66 7.08
N ASP A 462 4.90 -22.08 5.99
CA ASP A 462 4.07 -21.45 4.98
C ASP A 462 4.24 -22.19 3.64
N TYR A 463 3.12 -22.54 3.02
CA TYR A 463 3.07 -22.92 1.60
C TYR A 463 2.34 -21.81 0.85
N VAL A 464 3.02 -21.19 -0.11
CA VAL A 464 2.47 -20.14 -0.96
C VAL A 464 2.46 -20.65 -2.40
N LEU A 465 1.33 -20.51 -3.09
CA LEU A 465 1.21 -20.84 -4.50
C LEU A 465 0.82 -19.58 -5.25
N TYR A 466 1.78 -19.07 -6.03
CA TYR A 466 1.57 -18.01 -6.99
C TYR A 466 1.14 -18.62 -8.31
N LEU A 467 0.01 -18.14 -8.84
CA LEU A 467 -0.46 -18.47 -10.18
C LEU A 467 -0.60 -17.17 -10.95
N ARG A 468 -0.12 -17.15 -12.19
CA ARG A 468 -0.38 -16.06 -13.13
C ARG A 468 -0.89 -16.65 -14.44
N LYS A 469 -1.93 -16.04 -14.98
CA LYS A 469 -2.39 -16.27 -16.34
C LYS A 469 -2.48 -14.93 -17.05
N SER A 470 -1.78 -14.80 -18.17
CA SER A 470 -1.82 -13.63 -19.04
C SER A 470 -2.40 -14.07 -20.38
N GLU A 471 -3.59 -13.58 -20.71
CA GLU A 471 -4.22 -13.81 -22.02
C GLU A 471 -3.89 -12.63 -22.94
N TYR A 472 -3.12 -12.88 -24.00
CA TYR A 472 -2.63 -11.83 -24.89
C TYR A 472 -3.48 -11.75 -26.17
N ALA A 473 -3.75 -10.54 -26.65
CA ALA A 473 -4.60 -10.36 -27.84
C ALA A 473 -3.94 -10.90 -29.12
N ILE A 474 -2.61 -10.78 -29.22
CA ILE A 474 -1.81 -11.06 -30.42
C ILE A 474 -0.63 -12.01 -30.18
N TYR A 475 -0.23 -12.22 -28.93
CA TYR A 475 0.87 -13.11 -28.54
C TYR A 475 0.35 -14.40 -27.92
N GLU A 476 1.25 -15.35 -27.68
CA GLU A 476 0.90 -16.56 -26.95
C GLU A 476 0.58 -16.23 -25.49
N ASP A 477 -0.49 -16.86 -25.00
CA ASP A 477 -0.90 -16.80 -23.61
C ASP A 477 0.17 -17.43 -22.72
N VAL A 478 0.37 -16.87 -21.53
CA VAL A 478 1.35 -17.35 -20.57
C VAL A 478 0.63 -17.80 -19.30
N GLU A 479 0.91 -19.02 -18.87
CA GLU A 479 0.52 -19.56 -17.57
C GLU A 479 1.77 -19.85 -16.75
N GLN A 480 1.83 -19.30 -15.54
CA GLN A 480 2.94 -19.49 -14.63
C GLN A 480 2.41 -20.06 -13.31
N ARG A 481 3.11 -21.08 -12.81
CA ARG A 481 2.84 -21.71 -11.52
C ARG A 481 4.12 -21.72 -10.70
N SER A 482 4.13 -20.98 -9.60
CA SER A 482 5.32 -20.83 -8.76
C SER A 482 4.98 -21.19 -7.31
N PRO A 483 5.15 -22.46 -6.90
CA PRO A 483 5.02 -22.85 -5.51
C PRO A 483 6.22 -22.36 -4.70
N GLU A 484 5.98 -21.99 -3.45
CA GLU A 484 6.99 -21.59 -2.49
C GLU A 484 6.70 -22.23 -1.12
N VAL A 485 7.75 -22.70 -0.46
CA VAL A 485 7.70 -23.18 0.92
C VAL A 485 8.61 -22.32 1.77
N ARG A 486 8.12 -21.89 2.93
CA ARG A 486 8.88 -21.13 3.92
C ARG A 486 8.85 -21.83 5.26
N VAL A 487 10.01 -21.90 5.90
CA VAL A 487 10.17 -22.35 7.28
C VAL A 487 10.82 -21.22 8.05
N SER A 488 10.19 -20.80 9.15
CA SER A 488 10.64 -19.62 9.88
C SER A 488 10.48 -19.75 11.38
N LEU A 489 11.32 -18.98 12.07
CA LEU A 489 11.13 -18.64 13.48
C LEU A 489 10.39 -17.32 13.54
N PHE A 490 9.37 -17.24 14.38
CA PHE A 490 8.65 -16.00 14.63
C PHE A 490 8.72 -15.59 16.10
N SER A 491 8.68 -14.28 16.34
CA SER A 491 8.46 -13.66 17.65
C SER A 491 7.28 -12.70 17.52
N GLY A 492 6.17 -13.00 18.20
CA GLY A 492 4.96 -12.17 18.20
C GLY A 492 4.72 -11.47 19.52
N PHE A 493 4.66 -10.15 19.51
CA PHE A 493 4.13 -9.36 20.63
C PHE A 493 2.65 -9.07 20.37
N TYR A 494 1.79 -9.36 21.34
CA TYR A 494 0.38 -9.00 21.38
C TYR A 494 0.06 -8.48 22.77
N ASN A 495 -0.60 -7.32 22.89
CA ASN A 495 -1.03 -6.76 24.17
C ASN A 495 -2.47 -7.14 24.53
#